data_AF-A0A0N0ARJ8-F1
#
_entry.id   AF-A0A0N0ARJ8-F1
#
_cell.length_a   1.000
_cell.length_b   1.000
_cell.length_c   1.000
_cell.angle_alpha   90.00
_cell.angle_beta   90.00
_cell.angle_gamma   90.00
#
_symmetry.space_group_name_H-M   'P 1'
#
loop_
_entity.id
_entity.type
_entity.pdbx_description
1 polymer ?
#
loop_
_entity_poly.entity_id
_entity_poly.type
_entity_poly.pdbx_seq_one_letter_code
_entity_poly.pdbx_strand_id
1 'polypeptide(L)'
;MPHHDPGLRDRIRTAWSCQARAALHFQHLKVGAIVDSATGVPETNLAPHRVLPDVVCPPTPVIHVSADPTVHEQAALPTRHVSAVAAVSADIRDPHTAWSAVLDTGLIPSGRPVTFPAVGLADHVTEPAALTRTSTGLAGAVPASSPPANTHRSDTTHHSDTFDDPQPDCRADLTDLVHDRGWELQKAVTLAALWRTGPHDPRYGTPSVASGPAELPPGYTDVGADR
;
A
#
# COMPACT_ATOMS: atom_id res chain seq x y z
N MET A 1 -17.61 27.40 3.63
CA MET A 1 -17.47 26.72 2.33
C MET A 1 -16.33 25.72 2.46
N PRO A 2 -16.47 24.46 2.03
CA PRO A 2 -15.37 23.51 2.10
C PRO A 2 -14.21 24.03 1.24
N HIS A 3 -13.03 24.18 1.84
CA HIS A 3 -11.80 24.49 1.12
C HIS A 3 -11.48 23.32 0.20
N HIS A 4 -11.69 23.52 -1.11
CA HIS A 4 -11.32 22.52 -2.11
C HIS A 4 -9.80 22.52 -2.22
N ASP A 5 -9.15 21.49 -1.67
CA ASP A 5 -7.73 21.28 -1.89
C ASP A 5 -7.47 20.85 -3.34
N PRO A 6 -6.92 21.73 -4.21
CA PRO A 6 -6.74 21.43 -5.63
C PRO A 6 -5.76 20.28 -5.88
N GLY A 7 -4.88 19.94 -4.93
CA GLY A 7 -3.89 18.87 -5.06
C GLY A 7 -4.35 17.51 -4.54
N LEU A 8 -5.50 17.43 -3.84
CA LEU A 8 -5.93 16.20 -3.17
C LEU A 8 -6.10 15.03 -4.13
N ARG A 9 -6.70 15.25 -5.30
CA ARG A 9 -6.91 14.20 -6.30
C ARG A 9 -5.59 13.62 -6.82
N ASP A 10 -4.61 14.48 -7.08
CA ASP A 10 -3.31 14.05 -7.59
C ASP A 10 -2.50 13.29 -6.54
N ARG A 11 -2.60 13.68 -5.26
CA ARG A 11 -1.98 12.97 -4.14
C ARG A 11 -2.62 11.60 -3.92
N ILE A 12 -3.95 11.50 -3.95
CA ILE A 12 -4.67 10.21 -3.88
C ILE A 12 -4.26 9.29 -5.04
N ARG A 13 -4.26 9.81 -6.28
CA ARG A 13 -3.82 9.03 -7.46
C ARG A 13 -2.38 8.56 -7.32
N THR A 14 -1.49 9.41 -6.80
CA THR A 14 -0.09 9.08 -6.58
C THR A 14 0.08 7.97 -5.54
N ALA A 15 -0.67 8.02 -4.45
CA ALA A 15 -0.68 6.98 -3.41
C ALA A 15 -1.13 5.63 -3.98
N TRP A 16 -2.27 5.59 -4.67
CA TRP A 16 -2.76 4.36 -5.32
C TRP A 16 -1.79 3.81 -6.36
N SER A 17 -1.11 4.69 -7.10
CA SER A 17 -0.11 4.25 -8.06
C SER A 17 1.12 3.64 -7.38
N CYS A 18 1.53 4.20 -6.26
CA CYS A 18 2.59 3.62 -5.42
C CYS A 18 2.19 2.24 -4.90
N GLN A 19 0.96 2.10 -4.39
CA GLN A 19 0.39 0.84 -3.93
C GLN A 19 0.36 -0.22 -5.03
N ALA A 20 -0.07 0.14 -6.23
CA ALA A 20 -0.08 -0.76 -7.37
C ALA A 20 1.32 -1.25 -7.73
N ARG A 21 2.32 -0.35 -7.76
CA ARG A 21 3.73 -0.74 -7.97
C ARG A 21 4.24 -1.62 -6.85
N ALA A 22 3.80 -1.39 -5.61
CA ALA A 22 4.19 -2.19 -4.47
C ALA A 22 3.64 -3.62 -4.59
N ALA A 23 2.36 -3.77 -4.95
CA ALA A 23 1.74 -5.07 -5.20
C ALA A 23 2.49 -5.86 -6.28
N LEU A 24 2.81 -5.24 -7.42
CA LEU A 24 3.61 -5.86 -8.50
C LEU A 24 5.00 -6.28 -8.01
N HIS A 25 5.66 -5.44 -7.21
CA HIS A 25 6.95 -5.77 -6.63
C HIS A 25 6.87 -6.96 -5.67
N PHE A 26 5.86 -7.03 -4.80
CA PHE A 26 5.69 -8.16 -3.89
C PHE A 26 5.40 -9.46 -4.62
N GLN A 27 4.63 -9.41 -5.72
CA GLN A 27 4.46 -10.57 -6.57
C GLN A 27 5.80 -11.04 -7.17
N HIS A 28 6.66 -10.11 -7.61
CA HIS A 28 8.02 -10.45 -8.06
C HIS A 28 8.88 -11.09 -6.95
N LEU A 29 8.74 -10.63 -5.71
CA LEU A 29 9.34 -11.23 -4.53
C LEU A 29 8.67 -12.55 -4.09
N LYS A 30 7.66 -13.02 -4.84
CA LYS A 30 6.92 -14.26 -4.62
C LYS A 30 6.23 -14.33 -3.26
N VAL A 31 5.78 -13.18 -2.73
CA VAL A 31 4.95 -13.19 -1.51
C VAL A 31 3.75 -14.12 -1.71
N GLY A 32 3.40 -14.81 -0.64
CA GLY A 32 2.30 -15.74 -0.54
C GLY A 32 0.94 -15.06 -0.58
N ALA A 33 0.81 -13.86 -0.03
CA ALA A 33 -0.43 -13.06 -0.03
C ALA A 33 -0.13 -11.58 0.27
N ILE A 34 -1.07 -10.72 -0.10
CA ILE A 34 -1.07 -9.28 0.20
C ILE A 34 -2.29 -8.97 1.08
N VAL A 35 -2.04 -8.37 2.25
CA VAL A 35 -3.10 -7.92 3.17
C VAL A 35 -3.18 -6.40 3.10
N ASP A 36 -4.21 -5.92 2.43
CA ASP A 36 -4.37 -4.52 2.06
C ASP A 36 -5.36 -3.82 3.00
N SER A 37 -4.86 -2.96 3.89
CA SER A 37 -5.69 -2.14 4.78
C SER A 37 -6.03 -0.77 4.21
N ALA A 38 -5.60 -0.48 2.99
CA ALA A 38 -5.54 0.87 2.42
C ALA A 38 -6.64 1.15 1.40
N THR A 39 -7.62 0.26 1.25
CA THR A 39 -8.68 0.45 0.25
C THR A 39 -9.70 1.47 0.71
N GLY A 40 -9.33 2.74 0.85
CA GLY A 40 -10.31 3.78 0.57
C GLY A 40 -10.91 3.46 -0.80
N VAL A 41 -12.21 3.14 -0.84
CA VAL A 41 -13.07 2.84 -1.99
C VAL A 41 -12.33 2.30 -3.25
N PRO A 42 -12.41 0.99 -3.58
CA PRO A 42 -11.66 0.33 -4.66
C PRO A 42 -12.08 0.72 -6.10
N GLU A 43 -12.61 1.91 -6.32
CA GLU A 43 -13.10 2.38 -7.62
C GLU A 43 -12.00 2.58 -8.68
N THR A 44 -10.73 2.40 -8.32
CA THR A 44 -9.64 2.53 -9.28
C THR A 44 -9.14 1.20 -9.81
N ASN A 45 -8.76 1.22 -11.09
CA ASN A 45 -7.95 0.20 -11.76
C ASN A 45 -6.55 0.00 -11.13
N LEU A 46 -6.27 0.61 -9.98
CA LEU A 46 -5.00 0.56 -9.26
C LEU A 46 -5.07 -0.29 -7.98
N ALA A 47 -6.23 -0.84 -7.63
CA ALA A 47 -6.35 -1.76 -6.49
C ALA A 47 -5.44 -2.99 -6.70
N PRO A 48 -4.78 -3.52 -5.65
CA PRO A 48 -3.84 -4.64 -5.78
C PRO A 48 -4.39 -5.82 -6.58
N HIS A 49 -5.61 -6.26 -6.30
CA HIS A 49 -6.23 -7.39 -7.01
C HIS A 49 -6.52 -7.13 -8.50
N ARG A 50 -6.51 -5.87 -8.96
CA ARG A 50 -6.73 -5.50 -10.37
C ARG A 50 -5.42 -5.38 -11.15
N VAL A 51 -4.35 -4.96 -10.49
CA VAL A 51 -3.06 -4.72 -11.15
C VAL A 51 -2.19 -5.97 -11.21
N LEU A 52 -2.45 -6.94 -10.33
CA LEU A 52 -1.74 -8.20 -10.37
C LEU A 52 -2.17 -9.01 -11.60
N PRO A 53 -1.22 -9.53 -12.40
CA PRO A 53 -1.51 -10.33 -13.57
C PRO A 53 -2.11 -11.69 -13.19
N ASP A 54 -3.19 -12.06 -13.88
CA ASP A 54 -3.89 -13.36 -13.73
C ASP A 54 -3.05 -14.57 -14.17
N VAL A 55 -1.95 -14.34 -14.92
CA VAL A 55 -1.12 -15.41 -15.50
C VAL A 55 -0.13 -16.05 -14.52
N VAL A 56 -0.05 -15.55 -13.28
CA VAL A 56 0.79 -16.16 -12.23
C VAL A 56 0.01 -17.29 -11.55
N CYS A 57 0.53 -18.52 -11.59
CA CYS A 57 -0.10 -19.68 -10.99
C CYS A 57 0.76 -20.26 -9.84
N PRO A 58 0.25 -20.32 -8.59
CA PRO A 58 -1.06 -19.83 -8.16
C PRO A 58 -1.09 -18.28 -8.10
N PRO A 59 -2.27 -17.67 -8.29
CA PRO A 59 -2.43 -16.22 -8.15
C PRO A 59 -2.04 -15.79 -6.74
N THR A 60 -1.53 -14.56 -6.60
CA THR A 60 -1.22 -14.00 -5.28
C THR A 60 -2.52 -13.52 -4.64
N PRO A 61 -2.96 -14.10 -3.52
CA PRO A 61 -4.16 -13.68 -2.84
C PRO A 61 -4.07 -12.25 -2.33
N VAL A 62 -5.18 -11.53 -2.42
CA VAL A 62 -5.33 -10.17 -1.91
C VAL A 62 -6.49 -10.16 -0.90
N ILE A 63 -6.21 -9.75 0.33
CA ILE A 63 -7.18 -9.71 1.41
C ILE A 63 -7.34 -8.25 1.82
N HIS A 64 -8.50 -7.68 1.55
CA HIS A 64 -8.83 -6.31 1.93
C HIS A 64 -9.33 -6.26 3.37
N VAL A 65 -8.78 -5.37 4.18
CA VAL A 65 -9.15 -5.19 5.59
C VAL A 65 -9.66 -3.78 5.81
N SER A 66 -10.88 -3.64 6.32
CA SER A 66 -11.43 -2.34 6.68
C SER A 66 -12.46 -2.44 7.80
N ALA A 67 -12.46 -1.49 8.73
CA ALA A 67 -13.52 -1.33 9.72
C ALA A 67 -14.72 -0.55 9.16
N ASP A 68 -14.54 0.18 8.05
CA ASP A 68 -15.63 0.92 7.41
C ASP A 68 -16.52 -0.07 6.62
N PRO A 69 -17.83 -0.15 6.95
CA PRO A 69 -18.73 -1.12 6.33
C PRO A 69 -18.94 -0.84 4.84
N THR A 70 -18.89 0.42 4.41
CA THR A 70 -19.05 0.79 2.99
C THR A 70 -17.85 0.32 2.19
N VAL A 71 -16.64 0.58 2.70
CA VAL A 71 -15.40 0.10 2.09
C VAL A 71 -15.37 -1.43 2.04
N HIS A 72 -15.78 -2.10 3.13
CA HIS A 72 -15.83 -3.55 3.18
C HIS A 72 -16.76 -4.12 2.11
N GLU A 73 -17.99 -3.61 2.00
CA GLU A 73 -18.96 -4.06 0.98
C GLU A 73 -18.44 -3.85 -0.44
N GLN A 74 -17.79 -2.71 -0.71
CA GLN A 74 -17.19 -2.46 -2.02
C GLN A 74 -16.01 -3.41 -2.31
N ALA A 75 -15.15 -3.67 -1.32
CA ALA A 75 -14.05 -4.62 -1.43
C ALA A 75 -14.54 -6.08 -1.53
N ALA A 76 -15.76 -6.38 -1.07
CA ALA A 76 -16.39 -7.68 -1.20
C ALA A 76 -17.00 -7.94 -2.59
N LEU A 77 -17.20 -6.92 -3.43
CA LEU A 77 -17.76 -7.13 -4.78
C LEU A 77 -16.88 -8.02 -5.68
N PRO A 78 -15.55 -7.81 -5.76
CA PRO A 78 -14.67 -8.66 -6.57
C PRO A 78 -14.55 -10.11 -6.09
N THR A 79 -14.75 -10.38 -4.79
CA THR A 79 -14.60 -11.73 -4.20
C THR A 79 -15.59 -12.74 -4.79
N ARG A 80 -16.70 -12.25 -5.35
CA ARG A 80 -17.73 -13.06 -6.02
C ARG A 80 -17.23 -13.67 -7.34
N HIS A 81 -16.16 -13.13 -7.92
CA HIS A 81 -15.69 -13.49 -9.25
C HIS A 81 -14.19 -13.83 -9.30
N VAL A 82 -13.42 -13.52 -8.26
CA VAL A 82 -11.98 -13.78 -8.18
C VAL A 82 -11.68 -14.59 -6.93
N SER A 83 -11.30 -15.86 -7.12
CA SER A 83 -11.07 -16.83 -6.02
C SER A 83 -9.88 -16.48 -5.12
N ALA A 84 -9.00 -15.59 -5.57
CA ALA A 84 -7.84 -15.13 -4.82
C ALA A 84 -8.08 -13.78 -4.11
N VAL A 85 -9.33 -13.34 -3.96
CA VAL A 85 -9.65 -12.07 -3.29
C VAL A 85 -10.63 -12.31 -2.14
N ALA A 86 -10.33 -11.73 -0.98
CA ALA A 86 -11.25 -11.67 0.15
C ALA A 86 -11.37 -10.24 0.69
N ALA A 87 -12.45 -9.99 1.42
CA ALA A 87 -12.65 -8.78 2.21
C ALA A 87 -12.99 -9.19 3.63
N VAL A 88 -12.41 -8.51 4.61
CA VAL A 88 -12.56 -8.77 6.04
C VAL A 88 -12.93 -7.47 6.73
N SER A 89 -13.92 -7.54 7.62
CA SER A 89 -14.28 -6.40 8.47
C SER A 89 -13.50 -6.47 9.77
N ALA A 90 -12.49 -5.62 9.92
CA ALA A 90 -11.69 -5.55 11.14
C ALA A 90 -11.03 -4.17 11.29
N ASP A 91 -10.78 -3.77 12.53
CA ASP A 91 -10.02 -2.56 12.85
C ASP A 91 -8.54 -2.87 12.88
N ILE A 92 -7.78 -2.23 11.99
CA ILE A 92 -6.35 -2.47 11.89
C ILE A 92 -5.56 -1.99 13.11
N ARG A 93 -6.15 -1.09 13.90
CA ARG A 93 -5.59 -0.63 15.17
C ARG A 93 -5.60 -1.73 16.24
N ASP A 94 -6.37 -2.80 16.02
CA ASP A 94 -6.28 -4.07 16.73
C ASP A 94 -5.65 -5.14 15.82
N PRO A 95 -4.30 -5.17 15.72
CA PRO A 95 -3.60 -6.03 14.76
C PRO A 95 -3.82 -7.53 15.02
N HIS A 96 -4.09 -7.94 16.27
CA HIS A 96 -4.33 -9.35 16.60
C HIS A 96 -5.70 -9.80 16.08
N THR A 97 -6.74 -9.03 16.35
CA THR A 97 -8.09 -9.33 15.85
C THR A 97 -8.13 -9.26 14.33
N ALA A 98 -7.52 -8.22 13.73
CA ALA A 98 -7.44 -8.09 12.28
C ALA A 98 -6.71 -9.27 11.63
N TRP A 99 -5.57 -9.68 12.18
CA TRP A 99 -4.83 -10.82 11.64
C TRP A 99 -5.58 -12.15 11.81
N SER A 100 -6.24 -12.37 12.94
CA SER A 100 -7.09 -13.56 13.13
C SER A 100 -8.15 -13.65 12.03
N ALA A 101 -8.85 -12.55 11.76
CA ALA A 101 -9.88 -12.50 10.73
C ALA A 101 -9.31 -12.67 9.31
N VAL A 102 -8.07 -12.23 9.06
CA VAL A 102 -7.33 -12.51 7.81
C VAL A 102 -7.03 -14.01 7.67
N LEU A 103 -6.58 -14.67 8.75
CA LEU A 103 -6.32 -16.12 8.73
C LEU A 103 -7.60 -16.93 8.48
N ASP A 104 -8.72 -16.49 9.05
CA ASP A 104 -10.03 -17.14 8.88
C ASP A 104 -10.53 -17.17 7.43
N THR A 105 -9.95 -16.35 6.53
CA THR A 105 -10.21 -16.43 5.09
C THR A 105 -9.70 -17.72 4.45
N GLY A 106 -8.73 -18.40 5.07
CA GLY A 106 -8.06 -19.58 4.51
C GLY A 106 -7.18 -19.30 3.27
N LEU A 107 -7.03 -18.03 2.87
CA LEU A 107 -6.26 -17.65 1.68
C LEU A 107 -4.76 -17.47 1.93
N ILE A 108 -4.33 -17.38 3.19
CA ILE A 108 -2.91 -17.25 3.54
C ILE A 108 -2.20 -18.59 3.33
N PRO A 109 -1.28 -18.71 2.37
CA PRO A 109 -0.56 -19.96 2.18
C PRO A 109 0.46 -20.20 3.30
N SER A 110 0.49 -21.43 3.81
CA SER A 110 1.47 -21.85 4.81
C SER A 110 2.91 -21.74 4.28
N GLY A 111 3.82 -21.27 5.12
CA GLY A 111 5.26 -21.24 4.84
C GLY A 111 5.73 -20.20 3.81
N ARG A 112 4.83 -19.36 3.28
CA ARG A 112 5.20 -18.27 2.37
C ARG A 112 5.14 -16.91 3.08
N PRO A 113 6.02 -15.96 2.73
CA PRO A 113 5.95 -14.59 3.23
C PRO A 113 4.60 -13.95 2.96
N VAL A 114 4.02 -13.23 3.90
CA VAL A 114 2.86 -12.37 3.66
C VAL A 114 3.37 -10.93 3.63
N THR A 115 2.66 -10.01 3.00
CA THR A 115 3.01 -8.59 3.10
C THR A 115 1.79 -7.77 3.44
N PHE A 116 2.04 -6.66 4.12
CA PHE A 116 1.04 -5.73 4.57
C PHE A 116 1.41 -4.34 4.06
N PRO A 117 0.94 -3.93 2.87
CA PRO A 117 1.07 -2.56 2.40
C PRO A 117 0.24 -1.62 3.28
N ALA A 118 0.86 -0.97 4.25
CA ALA A 118 0.25 0.04 5.10
C ALA A 118 0.16 1.39 4.38
N VAL A 119 -0.39 1.42 3.17
CA VAL A 119 -0.53 2.65 2.37
C VAL A 119 -1.61 3.53 2.99
N GLY A 120 -1.28 4.76 3.37
CA GLY A 120 -2.27 5.66 3.98
C GLY A 120 -2.73 5.25 5.38
N LEU A 121 -2.08 4.27 6.04
CA LEU A 121 -2.37 3.93 7.44
C LEU A 121 -2.20 5.15 8.37
N ALA A 122 -1.20 5.99 8.07
CA ALA A 122 -0.96 7.24 8.78
C ALA A 122 -2.11 8.25 8.65
N ASP A 123 -2.90 8.19 7.57
CA ASP A 123 -4.08 9.04 7.38
C ASP A 123 -5.19 8.67 8.39
N HIS A 124 -5.14 7.46 8.95
CA HIS A 124 -6.12 6.95 9.92
C HIS A 124 -5.56 6.85 11.35
N VAL A 125 -4.23 6.83 11.50
CA VAL A 125 -3.53 6.71 12.78
C VAL A 125 -2.56 7.88 12.92
N THR A 126 -3.08 9.01 13.41
CA THR A 126 -2.36 10.29 13.45
C THR A 126 -1.40 10.40 14.64
N GLU A 127 -1.59 9.61 15.71
CA GLU A 127 -0.64 9.56 16.83
C GLU A 127 0.57 8.70 16.43
N PRO A 128 1.81 9.23 16.40
CA PRO A 128 3.00 8.46 16.02
C PRO A 128 3.19 7.19 16.84
N ALA A 129 2.95 7.27 18.15
CA ALA A 129 3.03 6.10 19.01
C ALA A 129 1.97 5.03 18.68
N ALA A 130 0.76 5.42 18.28
CA ALA A 130 -0.25 4.47 17.80
C ALA A 130 0.13 3.86 16.46
N LEU A 131 0.70 4.64 15.54
CA LEU A 131 1.17 4.15 14.25
C LEU A 131 2.30 3.12 14.45
N THR A 132 3.27 3.44 15.30
CA THR A 132 4.35 2.51 15.69
C THR A 132 3.79 1.23 16.32
N ARG A 133 2.86 1.34 17.29
CA ARG A 133 2.23 0.16 17.91
C ARG A 133 1.50 -0.69 16.87
N THR A 134 0.73 -0.06 15.98
CA THR A 134 -0.05 -0.74 14.94
C THR A 134 0.87 -1.46 13.94
N SER A 135 1.81 -0.73 13.34
CA SER A 135 2.78 -1.30 12.39
C SER A 135 3.60 -2.42 13.00
N THR A 136 4.00 -2.28 14.26
CA THR A 136 4.71 -3.35 14.99
C THR A 136 3.83 -4.56 15.22
N GLY A 137 2.60 -4.37 15.67
CA GLY A 137 1.69 -5.47 15.93
C GLY A 137 1.37 -6.24 14.65
N LEU A 138 1.17 -5.54 13.54
CA LEU A 138 0.97 -6.16 12.22
C LEU A 138 2.20 -6.94 11.76
N ALA A 139 3.40 -6.35 11.89
CA ALA A 139 4.65 -7.03 11.56
C ALA A 139 4.92 -8.25 12.46
N GLY A 140 4.50 -8.20 13.73
CA GLY A 140 4.61 -9.32 14.67
C GLY A 140 3.55 -10.41 14.45
N ALA A 141 2.46 -10.10 13.76
CA ALA A 141 1.39 -11.05 13.46
C ALA A 141 1.71 -11.91 12.21
N VAL A 142 2.48 -11.37 11.26
CA VAL A 142 2.87 -12.08 10.03
C VAL A 142 4.09 -13.01 10.25
N PRO A 143 4.29 -14.05 9.41
CA PRO A 143 5.48 -14.90 9.48
C PRO A 143 6.79 -14.09 9.42
N ALA A 144 7.84 -14.47 10.13
CA ALA A 144 9.09 -13.69 10.21
C ALA A 144 9.80 -13.45 8.87
N SER A 145 9.52 -14.25 7.83
CA SER A 145 10.04 -14.06 6.46
C SER A 145 9.26 -13.03 5.64
N SER A 146 8.23 -12.43 6.22
CA SER A 146 7.32 -11.47 5.60
C SER A 146 7.96 -10.09 5.51
N PRO A 147 8.19 -9.53 4.31
CA PRO A 147 8.67 -8.17 4.19
C PRO A 147 7.55 -7.19 4.58
N PRO A 148 7.73 -6.36 5.63
CA PRO A 148 6.78 -5.29 5.93
C PRO A 148 6.89 -4.21 4.85
N ALA A 149 5.75 -3.62 4.51
CA ALA A 149 5.66 -2.61 3.47
C ALA A 149 4.87 -1.40 3.97
N ASN A 150 5.57 -0.40 4.49
CA ASN A 150 4.90 0.81 4.96
C ASN A 150 5.04 1.91 3.90
N THR A 151 3.94 2.55 3.54
CA THR A 151 4.01 3.82 2.83
C THR A 151 3.26 4.87 3.62
N HIS A 152 3.97 5.88 4.04
CA HIS A 152 3.41 6.98 4.80
C HIS A 152 3.07 8.13 3.86
N ARG A 153 2.00 8.81 4.18
CA ARG A 153 1.68 10.09 3.59
C ARG A 153 2.50 11.15 4.31
N SER A 154 3.52 11.72 3.65
CA SER A 154 4.39 12.73 4.27
C SER A 154 3.64 14.02 4.65
N ASP A 155 2.42 14.19 4.13
CA ASP A 155 1.53 15.34 4.31
C ASP A 155 0.33 15.08 5.24
N THR A 156 0.33 14.02 6.07
CA THR A 156 -0.60 13.96 7.23
C THR A 156 -0.13 14.88 8.35
N THR A 157 0.22 16.10 7.99
CA THR A 157 -0.07 17.22 8.87
C THR A 157 -1.60 17.29 8.89
N HIS A 158 -2.18 17.27 10.08
CA HIS A 158 -3.43 17.98 10.22
C HIS A 158 -3.24 19.34 9.53
N HIS A 159 -4.13 19.71 8.62
CA HIS A 159 -4.39 21.12 8.37
C HIS A 159 -4.87 21.71 9.70
N SER A 160 -3.97 21.97 10.65
CA SER A 160 -4.13 23.14 11.49
C SER A 160 -4.01 24.30 10.51
N ASP A 161 -5.06 25.09 10.37
CA ASP A 161 -5.12 26.28 9.51
C ASP A 161 -4.04 27.35 9.84
N THR A 162 -3.09 27.03 10.71
CA THR A 162 -1.94 27.83 11.10
C THR A 162 -0.67 27.27 10.45
N PHE A 163 -0.20 27.97 9.41
CA PHE A 163 1.04 27.69 8.66
C PHE A 163 2.34 27.87 9.47
N ASP A 164 2.27 28.19 10.77
CA ASP A 164 3.40 28.69 11.56
C ASP A 164 3.97 27.70 12.59
N ASP A 165 3.43 26.48 12.71
CA ASP A 165 4.01 25.48 13.63
C ASP A 165 5.02 24.60 12.86
N PRO A 166 6.34 24.62 13.21
CA PRO A 166 7.32 23.75 12.58
C PRO A 166 6.97 22.29 12.86
N GLN A 167 6.43 21.62 11.84
CA GLN A 167 6.02 20.23 11.93
C GLN A 167 7.24 19.31 12.07
N PRO A 168 7.16 18.26 12.91
CA PRO A 168 8.20 17.24 12.97
C PRO A 168 8.33 16.57 11.59
N ASP A 169 9.58 16.32 11.18
CA ASP A 169 9.88 15.68 9.91
C ASP A 169 9.37 14.23 9.92
N CYS A 170 8.18 13.98 9.36
CA CYS A 170 7.57 12.66 9.26
C CYS A 170 8.46 11.62 8.55
N ARG A 171 9.49 12.07 7.81
CA ARG A 171 10.50 11.20 7.22
C ARG A 171 11.42 10.62 8.29
N ALA A 172 11.81 11.41 9.28
CA ALA A 172 12.61 10.96 10.43
C ALA A 172 11.83 9.90 11.20
N ASP A 173 10.55 10.11 11.50
CA ASP A 173 9.73 9.16 12.25
C ASP A 173 9.63 7.76 11.60
N LEU A 174 9.55 7.67 10.28
CA LEU A 174 9.53 6.39 9.57
C LEU A 174 10.90 5.74 9.49
N THR A 175 11.93 6.54 9.26
CA THR A 175 13.31 6.05 9.23
C THR A 175 13.70 5.52 10.61
N ASP A 176 13.35 6.23 11.68
CA ASP A 176 13.55 5.82 13.06
C ASP A 176 12.73 4.58 13.40
N LEU A 177 11.46 4.50 13.00
CA LEU A 177 10.65 3.29 13.15
C LEU A 177 11.32 2.07 12.52
N VAL A 178 11.87 2.22 11.31
CA VAL A 178 12.55 1.13 10.61
C VAL A 178 13.84 0.75 11.34
N HIS A 179 14.65 1.73 11.76
CA HIS A 179 15.90 1.50 12.47
C HIS A 179 15.69 0.86 13.86
N ASP A 180 14.79 1.39 14.67
CA ASP A 180 14.49 0.90 16.03
C ASP A 180 13.99 -0.55 16.02
N ARG A 181 13.38 -0.98 14.92
CA ARG A 181 12.89 -2.35 14.74
C ARG A 181 13.89 -3.28 14.08
N GLY A 182 15.06 -2.77 13.66
CA GLY A 182 16.05 -3.55 12.93
C GLY A 182 15.52 -4.05 11.58
N TRP A 183 14.55 -3.36 10.99
CA TRP A 183 14.04 -3.70 9.66
C TRP A 183 15.03 -3.22 8.59
N GLU A 184 15.20 -4.02 7.55
CA GLU A 184 16.05 -3.65 6.42
C GLU A 184 15.25 -2.86 5.38
N LEU A 185 15.68 -1.63 5.11
CA LEU A 185 15.11 -0.85 4.01
C LEU A 185 15.55 -1.41 2.67
N GLN A 186 14.59 -1.92 1.89
CA GLN A 186 14.81 -2.28 0.48
C GLN A 186 15.12 -1.05 -0.40
N LYS A 187 14.66 0.14 0.01
CA LYS A 187 14.98 1.42 -0.60
C LYS A 187 14.85 2.52 0.44
N ALA A 188 15.62 3.59 0.30
CA ALA A 188 15.46 4.78 1.13
C ALA A 188 14.01 5.29 1.10
N VAL A 189 13.52 5.77 2.24
CA VAL A 189 12.23 6.45 2.36
C VAL A 189 12.19 7.61 1.35
N THR A 190 11.20 7.58 0.46
CA THR A 190 11.06 8.52 -0.66
C THR A 190 9.59 8.86 -0.89
N LEU A 191 9.33 9.90 -1.69
CA LEU A 191 7.99 10.28 -2.08
C LEU A 191 7.31 9.13 -2.85
N ALA A 192 6.02 8.90 -2.59
CA ALA A 192 5.22 7.90 -3.29
C ALA A 192 5.27 8.05 -4.82
N ALA A 193 5.42 9.28 -5.32
CA ALA A 193 5.57 9.57 -6.75
C ALA A 193 6.86 9.03 -7.38
N LEU A 194 7.89 8.75 -6.57
CA LEU A 194 9.25 8.36 -7.00
C LEU A 194 9.59 6.91 -6.64
N TRP A 195 8.75 6.24 -5.86
CA TRP A 195 9.01 4.87 -5.44
C TRP A 195 8.82 3.90 -6.60
N ARG A 196 9.93 3.27 -7.02
CA ARG A 196 10.01 2.30 -8.15
C ARG A 196 9.28 2.75 -9.42
N THR A 197 9.39 4.02 -9.79
CA THR A 197 8.88 4.51 -11.08
C THR A 197 9.65 3.89 -12.24
N GLY A 198 8.94 3.61 -13.34
CA GLY A 198 9.49 2.99 -14.53
C GLY A 198 8.52 3.09 -15.71
N PRO A 199 8.91 2.61 -16.90
CA PRO A 199 8.04 2.58 -18.08
C PRO A 199 6.76 1.74 -17.88
N HIS A 200 6.70 0.93 -16.83
CA HIS A 200 5.53 0.13 -16.44
C HIS A 200 4.74 0.74 -15.27
N ASP A 201 4.92 2.04 -15.00
CA ASP A 201 4.13 2.71 -13.96
C ASP A 201 2.65 2.73 -14.36
N PRO A 202 1.75 2.14 -13.54
CA PRO A 202 0.35 1.98 -13.86
C PRO A 202 -0.39 3.33 -14.04
N ARG A 203 0.22 4.46 -13.62
CA ARG A 203 -0.27 5.81 -13.94
C ARG A 203 -0.43 6.09 -15.42
N TYR A 204 0.38 5.46 -16.26
CA TYR A 204 0.44 5.73 -17.69
C TYR A 204 -0.41 4.74 -18.51
N GLY A 205 -1.13 3.83 -17.83
CA GLY A 205 -1.85 2.73 -18.46
C GLY A 205 -0.90 1.64 -18.97
N THR A 206 -1.41 0.41 -19.15
CA THR A 206 -0.75 -0.54 -20.03
C THR A 206 -0.68 0.10 -21.42
N PRO A 207 0.49 0.22 -22.08
CA PRO A 207 0.51 0.57 -23.48
C PRO A 207 -0.38 -0.46 -24.18
N SER A 208 -1.50 0.02 -24.74
CA SER A 208 -2.32 -0.79 -25.62
C SER A 208 -1.37 -1.40 -26.64
N VAL A 209 -1.44 -2.71 -26.88
CA VAL A 209 -0.62 -3.39 -27.89
C VAL A 209 -0.84 -2.76 -29.30
N ALA A 210 -1.88 -1.94 -29.47
CA ALA A 210 -2.18 -1.18 -30.68
C ALA A 210 -1.59 0.24 -30.73
N SER A 211 -0.89 0.71 -29.70
CA SER A 211 -0.28 2.04 -29.66
C SER A 211 1.23 1.90 -29.50
N GLY A 212 1.99 2.52 -30.40
CA GLY A 212 3.45 2.53 -30.35
C GLY A 212 4.02 3.04 -29.02
N PRO A 213 5.35 2.93 -28.81
CA PRO A 213 5.99 3.22 -27.53
C PRO A 213 5.59 4.61 -27.03
N ALA A 214 5.10 4.68 -25.79
CA ALA A 214 4.75 5.95 -25.15
C ALA A 214 6.03 6.79 -24.99
N GLU A 215 6.00 8.03 -25.47
CA GLU A 215 7.07 8.99 -25.19
C GLU A 215 7.12 9.26 -23.68
N LEU A 216 8.29 9.00 -23.09
CA LEU A 216 8.56 9.37 -21.71
C LEU A 216 8.55 10.90 -21.59
N PRO A 217 8.07 11.46 -20.47
CA PRO A 217 8.10 12.91 -20.25
C PRO A 217 9.55 13.43 -20.26
N PRO A 218 9.79 14.65 -20.77
CA PRO A 218 11.10 15.27 -20.77
C PRO A 218 11.64 15.41 -19.34
N GLY A 219 12.84 14.89 -19.09
CA GLY A 219 13.51 14.92 -17.78
C GLY A 219 13.57 13.57 -17.04
N TYR A 220 13.07 12.48 -17.63
CA TYR A 220 13.22 11.15 -17.05
C TYR A 220 14.63 10.58 -17.28
N THR A 221 15.42 10.40 -16.22
CA THR A 221 16.68 9.63 -16.21
C THR A 221 16.44 8.26 -15.58
N ASP A 222 16.84 7.20 -16.29
CA ASP A 222 16.83 5.84 -15.76
C ASP A 222 17.91 5.72 -14.67
N VAL A 223 17.48 5.65 -13.40
CA VAL A 223 18.38 5.53 -12.23
C VAL A 223 18.50 4.08 -11.77
N GLY A 224 18.12 3.10 -12.61
CA GLY A 224 17.94 1.70 -12.24
C GLY A 224 19.06 0.74 -12.65
N ALA A 225 20.22 1.22 -13.10
CA ALA A 225 21.33 0.36 -13.53
C ALA A 225 22.58 0.57 -12.67
N ASP A 226 22.48 0.34 -11.36
CA ASP A 226 23.67 0.02 -10.55
C ASP A 226 23.30 -0.98 -9.44
N ARG A 227 23.63 -2.24 -9.75
CA ARG A 227 23.91 -3.44 -8.94
C ARG A 227 23.02 -3.79 -7.75
#